data_AF-A0A520IBW3-F1
#
_entry.id   AF-A0A520IBW3-F1
#
_cell.length_a   1.000
_cell.length_b   1.000
_cell.length_c   1.000
_cell.angle_alpha   90.00
_cell.angle_beta   90.00
_cell.angle_gamma   90.00
#
_symmetry.space_group_name_H-M   'P 1'
#
loop_
_entity.id
_entity.type
_entity.pdbx_description
1 polymer ?
#
loop_
_entity_poly.entity_id
_entity_poly.type
_entity_poly.pdbx_seq_one_letter_code
_entity_poly.pdbx_strand_id
1 'polypeptide(L)' 'PKAGSVVVQRHGDELKLVWPQPGTDIADIETWDFANLLLQPLDDPQADANRDACVALVMERPQWRLSLQTHKMLGLR' A
#
# COMPACT_ATOMS: atom_id res chain seq x y z
N PRO A 1 7.19 0.45 2.84
CA PRO A 1 7.95 -0.15 3.97
C PRO A 1 7.54 -1.61 4.14
N LYS A 2 8.40 -2.48 4.69
CA LYS A 2 8.01 -3.84 5.10
C LYS A 2 7.94 -3.86 6.63
N ALA A 3 6.88 -4.46 7.18
CA ALA A 3 6.76 -4.62 8.63
C ALA A 3 8.01 -5.30 9.21
N GLY A 4 8.48 -4.77 10.35
CA GLY A 4 9.67 -5.27 11.06
C GLY A 4 11.02 -4.84 10.49
N SER A 5 11.07 -4.07 9.40
CA SER A 5 12.33 -3.51 8.88
C SER A 5 12.62 -2.13 9.46
N VAL A 6 13.91 -1.79 9.61
CA VAL A 6 14.31 -0.40 9.95
C VAL A 6 14.05 0.49 8.74
N VAL A 7 13.17 1.48 8.93
CA VAL A 7 12.84 2.45 7.88
C VAL A 7 13.83 3.62 7.93
N VAL A 8 14.67 3.72 6.91
CA VAL A 8 15.67 4.80 6.76
C VAL A 8 15.22 5.91 5.81
N GLN A 9 14.21 5.65 4.97
CA GLN A 9 13.67 6.62 4.03
C GLN A 9 12.25 7.02 4.44
N ARG A 10 12.07 8.30 4.72
CA ARG A 10 10.78 8.90 5.15
C ARG A 10 10.37 10.10 4.30
N HIS A 11 10.95 10.25 3.12
CA HIS A 11 10.57 11.27 2.16
C HIS A 11 10.79 10.84 0.71
N GLY A 12 10.07 11.47 -0.23
CA GLY A 12 10.20 11.25 -1.68
C GLY A 12 8.93 11.58 -2.46
N ASP A 13 8.88 11.23 -3.73
CA ASP A 13 7.69 11.50 -4.55
C ASP A 13 6.52 10.56 -4.20
N GLU A 14 6.81 9.28 -3.99
CA GLU A 14 5.79 8.25 -3.77
C GLU A 14 6.20 7.26 -2.69
N LEU A 15 5.25 6.97 -1.79
CA LEU A 15 5.27 5.80 -0.94
C LEU A 15 4.17 4.83 -1.38
N LYS A 16 4.58 3.63 -1.79
CA LYS A 16 3.68 2.52 -2.05
C LYS A 16 3.74 1.49 -0.94
N LEU A 17 2.65 1.39 -0.18
CA LEU A 17 2.48 0.41 0.87
C LEU A 17 1.77 -0.83 0.33
N VAL A 18 2.35 -2.01 0.60
CA VAL A 18 1.67 -3.28 0.34
C VAL A 18 0.72 -3.57 1.49
N TRP A 19 -0.54 -3.87 1.20
CA TRP A 19 -1.60 -4.01 2.20
C TRP A 19 -2.50 -5.22 1.90
N PRO A 20 -2.97 -5.97 2.92
CA PRO A 20 -2.69 -5.83 4.34
C PRO A 20 -1.28 -6.26 4.74
N GLN A 21 -0.73 -5.61 5.77
CA GLN A 21 0.58 -5.96 6.33
C GLN A 21 0.54 -5.87 7.86
N PRO A 22 0.59 -7.01 8.58
CA PRO A 22 0.57 -7.02 10.05
C PRO A 22 1.72 -6.21 10.65
N GLY A 23 1.42 -5.44 11.70
CA GLY A 23 2.41 -4.59 12.39
C GLY A 23 2.72 -3.27 11.69
N THR A 24 2.04 -2.95 10.59
CA THR A 24 2.10 -1.62 9.98
C THR A 24 1.18 -0.65 10.71
N ASP A 25 1.74 0.45 11.19
CA ASP A 25 0.98 1.61 11.65
C ASP A 25 0.79 2.58 10.47
N ILE A 26 -0.43 2.66 9.95
CA ILE A 26 -0.75 3.56 8.85
C ILE A 26 -0.62 5.01 9.29
N ALA A 27 -1.09 5.36 10.49
CA ALA A 27 -1.07 6.74 10.96
C ALA A 27 0.37 7.27 11.10
N ASP A 28 1.32 6.41 11.51
CA ASP A 28 2.76 6.77 11.51
C ASP A 28 3.28 7.03 10.09
N ILE A 29 2.95 6.17 9.12
CA ILE A 29 3.39 6.33 7.72
C ILE A 29 2.88 7.62 7.10
N GLU A 30 1.67 8.04 7.45
CA GLU A 30 1.07 9.28 6.96
C GLU A 30 1.81 10.54 7.43
N THR A 31 2.67 10.44 8.45
CA THR A 31 3.53 11.55 8.89
C THR A 31 4.78 11.72 8.04
N TRP A 32 5.08 10.77 7.15
CA TRP A 32 6.27 10.81 6.30
C TRP A 32 6.06 11.74 5.10
N ASP A 33 7.12 12.36 4.60
CA ASP A 33 7.08 13.42 3.60
C ASP A 33 7.03 12.88 2.17
N PHE A 34 5.88 12.33 1.78
CA PHE A 34 5.62 11.84 0.43
C PHE A 34 4.46 12.57 -0.24
N ALA A 35 4.67 13.01 -1.49
CA ALA A 35 3.62 13.66 -2.27
C ALA A 35 2.48 12.69 -2.66
N ASN A 36 2.78 11.40 -2.76
CA ASN A 36 1.85 10.37 -3.22
C ASN A 36 1.83 9.18 -2.25
N LEU A 37 0.69 8.93 -1.60
CA LEU A 37 0.46 7.74 -0.77
C LEU A 37 -0.38 6.72 -1.54
N LEU A 38 0.19 5.55 -1.81
CA LEU A 38 -0.45 4.49 -2.60
C LEU A 38 -0.59 3.20 -1.79
N LEU A 39 -1.75 2.55 -1.89
CA LEU A 39 -1.98 1.20 -1.40
C LEU A 39 -1.96 0.22 -2.58
N GLN A 40 -1.14 -0.81 -2.45
CA GLN A 40 -1.11 -1.92 -3.39
C GLN A 40 -1.57 -3.19 -2.67
N PRO A 41 -2.56 -3.93 -3.20
CA PRO A 41 -2.94 -5.21 -2.64
C PRO A 41 -1.74 -6.15 -2.55
N LEU A 42 -1.62 -6.84 -1.41
CA LEU A 42 -0.71 -7.97 -1.25
C LEU A 42 -1.10 -9.05 -2.26
N ASP A 43 -0.13 -9.48 -3.07
CA ASP A 43 -0.33 -10.52 -4.06
C ASP A 43 0.03 -11.88 -3.44
N ASP A 44 -0.99 -12.55 -2.93
CA ASP A 44 -0.94 -13.86 -2.30
C ASP A 44 -2.23 -14.65 -2.64
N PRO A 45 -2.44 -15.87 -2.11
CA PRO A 45 -3.66 -16.63 -2.36
C PRO A 45 -4.98 -15.94 -1.95
N GLN A 46 -4.93 -14.82 -1.22
CA GLN A 46 -6.07 -14.01 -0.78
C GLN A 46 -6.19 -12.69 -1.56
N ALA A 47 -5.64 -12.62 -2.78
CA ALA A 47 -5.57 -11.39 -3.57
C ALA A 47 -6.90 -10.60 -3.68
N ASP A 48 -8.03 -11.28 -3.85
CA ASP A 48 -9.35 -10.62 -3.91
C ASP A 48 -9.71 -9.95 -2.58
N ALA A 49 -9.52 -10.65 -1.46
CA ALA A 49 -9.76 -10.09 -0.12
C ALA A 49 -8.79 -8.93 0.18
N ASN A 50 -7.53 -9.02 -0.24
CA ASN A 50 -6.55 -7.96 -0.08
C ASN A 50 -6.91 -6.72 -0.91
N ARG A 51 -7.47 -6.92 -2.11
CA ARG A 51 -7.99 -5.82 -2.94
C ARG A 51 -9.15 -5.12 -2.24
N ASP A 52 -10.10 -5.88 -1.71
CA ASP A 52 -11.25 -5.33 -1.00
C ASP A 52 -10.81 -4.56 0.27
N ALA A 53 -9.81 -5.07 1.00
CA ALA A 53 -9.20 -4.38 2.14
C ALA A 53 -8.52 -3.06 1.75
N CYS A 54 -7.81 -3.02 0.61
CA CYS A 54 -7.26 -1.77 0.06
C CYS A 54 -8.37 -0.78 -0.31
N VAL A 55 -9.44 -1.25 -0.97
CA VAL A 55 -10.58 -0.40 -1.33
C VAL A 55 -11.23 0.20 -0.09
N ALA A 56 -11.52 -0.61 0.93
CA ALA A 56 -12.10 -0.15 2.18
C ALA A 56 -11.22 0.95 2.83
N LEU A 57 -9.91 0.73 2.90
CA LEU A 57 -8.98 1.67 3.50
C LEU A 57 -8.84 2.98 2.72
N VAL A 58 -8.81 2.93 1.38
CA VAL A 58 -8.80 4.14 0.54
C VAL A 58 -10.09 4.95 0.72
N MET A 59 -11.24 4.27 0.85
CA MET A 59 -12.52 4.92 1.10
C MET A 59 -12.59 5.57 2.48
N GLU A 60 -11.97 4.96 3.50
CA GLU A 60 -11.86 5.51 4.85
C GLU A 60 -10.85 6.66 4.95
N ARG A 61 -9.73 6.58 4.19
CA ARG A 61 -8.59 7.49 4.28
C ARG A 61 -8.26 8.06 2.89
N PRO A 62 -8.95 9.11 2.43
CA PRO A 62 -8.92 9.56 1.03
C PRO A 62 -7.58 10.15 0.56
N GLN A 63 -6.61 10.35 1.46
CA GLN A 63 -5.23 10.70 1.09
C GLN A 63 -4.50 9.53 0.40
N TRP A 64 -4.95 8.30 0.64
CA TRP A 64 -4.44 7.11 -0.03
C TRP A 64 -5.13 6.91 -1.37
N ARG A 65 -4.39 6.41 -2.35
CA ARG A 65 -4.94 5.99 -3.65
C ARG A 65 -4.62 4.53 -3.93
N LEU A 66 -5.52 3.86 -4.62
CA LEU A 66 -5.33 2.47 -5.02
C LEU A 66 -4.31 2.36 -6.17
N SER A 67 -3.32 1.49 -6.01
CA SER A 67 -2.34 1.11 -7.04
C SER A 67 -2.48 -0.36 -7.36
N LEU A 68 -2.91 -0.69 -8.58
CA LEU A 68 -3.06 -2.08 -9.02
C LEU A 68 -1.83 -2.58 -9.79
N GLN A 69 -1.55 -3.87 -9.70
CA GLN A 69 -0.51 -4.54 -10.49
C GLN A 69 -1.07 -4.87 -11.89
N THR A 70 -1.27 -3.84 -12.71
CA THR A 70 -1.92 -3.95 -14.04
C THR A 70 -1.21 -4.92 -14.97
N HIS A 71 0.12 -5.04 -14.91
CA HIS A 71 0.88 -6.04 -15.69
C HIS A 71 0.38 -7.47 -15.43
N LYS A 72 0.08 -7.85 -14.19
CA LYS A 72 -0.47 -9.17 -13.85
C LYS A 72 -1.90 -9.34 -14.37
N MET A 73 -2.71 -8.30 -14.26
CA MET A 73 -4.09 -8.29 -14.78
C MET A 73 -4.11 -8.46 -16.32
N LEU A 74 -3.09 -7.96 -17.00
CA LEU A 74 -2.90 -8.09 -18.44
C LEU A 74 -2.19 -9.39 -18.85
N GLY A 75 -1.80 -10.24 -17.90
CA GLY A 75 -1.10 -11.50 -18.18
C GLY A 75 0.40 -11.37 -18.49
N LEU A 76 1.01 -10.22 -18.19
CA LEU A 76 2.45 -10.00 -18.32
C LEU A 76 3.16 -10.53 -17.06
N ARG A 77 4.14 -11.43 -17.24
CA ARG A 77 4.96 -12.04 -16.17
C ARG A 77 6.44 -11.74 -16.37
#